data_AF-A0A356BWW0-F1
#
_entry.id   AF-A0A356BWW0-F1
#
_cell.length_a   1.000
_cell.length_b   1.000
_cell.length_c   1.000
_cell.angle_alpha   90.00
_cell.angle_beta   90.00
_cell.angle_gamma   90.00
#
_symmetry.space_group_name_H-M   'P 1'
#
loop_
_entity.id
_entity.type
_entity.pdbx_description
1 polymer ?
#
loop_
_entity_poly.entity_id
_entity_poly.type
_entity_poly.pdbx_seq_one_letter_code
_entity_poly.pdbx_strand_id
1 'polypeptide(L)'
;DNPLIVHVSDGRQVEAFVREIPPQARILMARFWPGPLTLVLKKTELIPTVVTAGLQTVAVRVPDHPVALALLEDTGFPVAAPSANLSGRPSPTRAEHVYADLKGKVPAILDGGETGWGVESTVLDCTTSPFRLLRPGGITLEDLRSLVPVDYGDSPGEDTEIPRSPGMKYQHYAPEAEVYLVTGSGSGARILELSEPYIQRGEGVGVMTWNERTHLYPTLTVLPMGPAGDLEALAHNLYHLLREADVLKLKVLFIEGVSEDHLGLAIMNRLRKAANHREIKT
;
A
#
# COMPACT_ATOMS: atom_id res chain seq x y z
N ASP A 1 -6.53 -16.61 -6.14
CA ASP A 1 -7.18 -15.69 -7.09
C ASP A 1 -6.62 -14.26 -7.02
N ASN A 2 -5.65 -13.97 -6.15
CA ASN A 2 -4.94 -12.69 -6.12
C ASN A 2 -3.61 -12.77 -6.91
N PRO A 3 -3.40 -12.00 -7.99
CA PRO A 3 -2.16 -12.06 -8.78
C PRO A 3 -0.96 -11.50 -7.99
N LEU A 4 0.25 -11.88 -8.41
CA LEU A 4 1.53 -11.42 -7.85
C LEU A 4 2.20 -10.40 -8.77
N ILE A 5 3.08 -9.57 -8.19
CA ILE A 5 3.94 -8.66 -8.94
C ILE A 5 5.28 -9.35 -9.19
N VAL A 6 5.70 -9.37 -10.46
CA VAL A 6 7.02 -9.85 -10.88
C VAL A 6 8.04 -8.72 -10.77
N HIS A 7 9.15 -9.01 -10.10
CA HIS A 7 10.26 -8.09 -9.92
C HIS A 7 11.40 -8.51 -10.85
N VAL A 8 11.96 -7.54 -11.55
CA VAL A 8 13.10 -7.71 -12.46
C VAL A 8 14.21 -6.74 -12.06
N SER A 9 15.47 -7.09 -12.30
CA SER A 9 16.61 -6.21 -11.99
C SER A 9 16.76 -5.08 -13.02
N ASP A 10 16.29 -5.29 -14.26
CA ASP A 10 16.41 -4.33 -15.35
C ASP A 10 15.14 -4.34 -16.22
N GLY A 11 14.70 -3.15 -16.66
CA GLY A 11 13.50 -2.99 -17.49
C GLY A 11 13.55 -3.74 -18.83
N ARG A 12 14.75 -4.03 -19.36
CA ARG A 12 14.95 -4.83 -20.58
C ARG A 12 14.51 -6.28 -20.40
N GLN A 13 14.59 -6.83 -19.19
CA GLN A 13 14.13 -8.20 -18.92
C GLN A 13 12.63 -8.37 -19.16
N VAL A 14 11.85 -7.29 -19.03
CA VAL A 14 10.39 -7.31 -19.21
C VAL A 14 9.99 -7.78 -20.61
N GLU A 15 10.79 -7.48 -21.64
CA GLU A 15 10.47 -7.80 -23.05
C GLU A 15 10.29 -9.30 -23.31
N ALA A 16 10.92 -10.17 -22.51
CA ALA A 16 10.72 -11.62 -22.62
C ALA A 16 9.37 -12.09 -22.05
N PHE A 17 8.82 -11.37 -21.07
CA PHE A 17 7.67 -11.79 -20.26
C PHE A 17 6.33 -11.21 -20.74
N VAL A 18 6.38 -10.22 -21.63
CA VAL A 18 5.20 -9.50 -22.11
C VAL A 18 5.12 -9.52 -23.64
N ARG A 19 3.90 -9.50 -24.18
CA ARG A 19 3.70 -9.55 -25.65
C ARG A 19 4.06 -8.25 -26.34
N GLU A 20 3.78 -7.13 -25.67
CA GLU A 20 4.02 -5.79 -26.16
C GLU A 20 4.20 -4.83 -24.98
N ILE A 21 5.06 -3.82 -25.16
CA ILE A 21 5.17 -2.67 -24.25
C ILE A 21 4.72 -1.44 -25.04
N PRO A 22 3.54 -0.86 -24.74
CA PRO A 22 3.06 0.32 -25.42
C PRO A 22 4.06 1.49 -25.33
N PRO A 23 4.14 2.39 -26.34
CA PRO A 23 5.06 3.53 -26.29
C PRO A 23 4.89 4.41 -25.05
N GLN A 24 3.65 4.64 -24.62
CA GLN A 24 3.33 5.37 -23.38
C GLN A 24 3.86 4.66 -22.13
N ALA A 25 3.82 3.33 -22.10
CA ALA A 25 4.39 2.56 -20.99
C ALA A 25 5.93 2.69 -20.96
N ARG A 26 6.60 2.74 -22.12
CA ARG A 26 8.06 2.96 -22.19
C ARG A 26 8.48 4.31 -21.63
N ILE A 27 7.68 5.37 -21.84
CA ILE A 27 7.92 6.69 -21.23
C ILE A 27 7.91 6.58 -19.70
N LEU A 28 6.90 5.92 -19.15
CA LEU A 28 6.78 5.71 -17.70
C LEU A 28 7.91 4.85 -17.14
N MET A 29 8.30 3.78 -17.83
CA MET A 29 9.44 2.94 -17.45
C MET A 29 10.72 3.78 -17.39
N ALA A 30 11.02 4.56 -18.42
CA ALA A 30 12.23 5.39 -18.47
C ALA A 30 12.26 6.46 -17.36
N ARG A 31 11.10 6.94 -16.91
CA ARG A 31 11.00 7.98 -15.89
C ARG A 31 11.02 7.45 -14.45
N PHE A 32 10.37 6.32 -14.22
CA PHE A 32 10.03 5.83 -12.88
C PHE A 32 10.65 4.47 -12.53
N TRP A 33 11.41 3.85 -13.44
CA TRP A 33 12.19 2.64 -13.13
C TRP A 33 13.71 2.92 -13.11
N PRO A 34 14.44 2.39 -12.12
CA PRO A 34 13.95 1.75 -10.89
C PRO A 34 13.06 2.67 -10.06
N GLY A 35 12.00 2.13 -9.43
CA GLY A 35 11.12 2.93 -8.59
C GLY A 35 9.78 2.30 -8.22
N PRO A 36 8.91 3.04 -7.52
CA PRO A 36 7.65 2.52 -6.97
C PRO A 36 6.52 2.49 -8.01
N LEU A 37 6.81 2.18 -9.28
CA LEU A 37 5.82 2.00 -10.33
C LEU A 37 5.71 0.53 -10.75
N THR A 38 4.49 0.04 -10.89
CA THR A 38 4.18 -1.30 -11.41
C THR A 38 3.26 -1.17 -12.61
N LEU A 39 3.62 -1.85 -13.70
CA LEU A 39 2.84 -1.84 -14.93
C LEU A 39 2.18 -3.20 -15.13
N VAL A 40 0.88 -3.19 -15.41
CA VAL A 40 0.14 -4.39 -15.83
C VAL A 40 0.15 -4.45 -17.36
N LEU A 41 0.72 -5.51 -17.90
CA LEU A 41 0.94 -5.73 -19.33
C LEU A 41 0.41 -7.10 -19.75
N LYS A 42 0.18 -7.32 -21.05
CA LYS A 42 -0.22 -8.64 -21.58
C LYS A 42 0.95 -9.61 -21.48
N LYS A 43 0.76 -10.74 -20.80
CA LYS A 43 1.83 -11.71 -20.53
C LYS A 43 2.12 -12.64 -21.72
N THR A 44 3.32 -13.20 -21.77
CA THR A 44 3.65 -14.38 -22.58
C THR A 44 3.36 -15.68 -21.82
N GLU A 45 3.59 -16.83 -22.46
CA GLU A 45 3.48 -18.14 -21.80
C GLU A 45 4.64 -18.42 -20.83
N LEU A 46 5.71 -17.61 -20.86
CA LEU A 46 6.81 -17.72 -19.89
C LEU A 46 6.38 -17.35 -18.47
N ILE A 47 5.30 -16.58 -18.30
CA ILE A 47 4.74 -16.27 -16.99
C ILE A 47 3.72 -17.36 -16.59
N PRO A 48 4.00 -18.13 -15.52
CA PRO A 48 3.10 -19.17 -15.04
C PRO A 48 1.75 -18.62 -14.59
N THR A 49 0.68 -19.38 -14.80
CA THR A 49 -0.69 -18.98 -14.43
C THR A 49 -0.88 -18.76 -12.94
N VAL A 50 -0.08 -19.43 -12.08
CA VAL A 50 -0.10 -19.22 -10.63
C VAL A 50 0.33 -17.80 -10.24
N VAL A 51 1.21 -17.17 -11.02
CA VAL A 51 1.64 -15.77 -10.81
C VAL A 51 0.49 -14.81 -11.14
N THR A 52 -0.27 -15.10 -12.19
CA THR A 52 -1.31 -14.19 -12.70
C THR A 52 -2.71 -14.53 -12.22
N ALA A 53 -2.85 -15.51 -11.34
CA ALA A 53 -4.15 -16.05 -10.92
C ALA A 53 -5.06 -16.43 -12.11
N GLY A 54 -4.47 -16.93 -13.20
CA GLY A 54 -5.17 -17.31 -14.44
C GLY A 54 -5.42 -16.16 -15.43
N LEU A 55 -5.05 -14.92 -15.09
CA LEU A 55 -5.18 -13.78 -15.98
C LEU A 55 -4.21 -13.83 -17.17
N GLN A 56 -4.59 -13.15 -18.26
CA GLN A 56 -3.76 -12.94 -19.45
C GLN A 56 -2.79 -11.75 -19.32
N THR A 57 -2.72 -11.17 -18.13
CA THR A 57 -1.87 -10.02 -17.81
C THR A 57 -0.92 -10.35 -16.67
N VAL A 58 0.22 -9.66 -16.63
CA VAL A 58 1.22 -9.75 -15.57
C VAL A 58 1.56 -8.35 -15.08
N ALA A 59 1.67 -8.20 -13.76
CA ALA A 59 2.15 -6.98 -13.13
C ALA A 59 3.67 -7.06 -12.96
N VAL A 60 4.42 -6.06 -13.45
CA VAL A 60 5.90 -6.07 -13.43
C VAL A 60 6.44 -4.76 -12.90
N ARG A 61 7.57 -4.80 -12.16
CA ARG A 61 8.33 -3.61 -11.73
C ARG A 61 9.83 -3.85 -11.63
N VAL A 62 10.60 -2.77 -11.69
CA VAL A 62 12.01 -2.72 -11.26
C VAL A 62 12.07 -2.01 -9.91
N PRO A 63 12.37 -2.69 -8.79
CA PRO A 63 12.40 -2.06 -7.48
C PRO A 63 13.60 -1.11 -7.34
N ASP A 64 13.39 0.06 -6.74
CA ASP A 64 14.46 0.97 -6.36
C ASP A 64 14.93 0.67 -4.93
N HIS A 65 15.68 -0.42 -4.79
CA HIS A 65 16.31 -0.79 -3.52
C HIS A 65 17.58 -1.62 -3.77
N PRO A 66 18.76 -1.20 -3.28
CA PRO A 66 20.03 -1.83 -3.63
C PRO A 66 20.08 -3.31 -3.24
N VAL A 67 19.54 -3.67 -2.07
CA VAL A 67 19.48 -5.08 -1.64
C VAL A 67 18.55 -5.92 -2.52
N ALA A 68 17.43 -5.36 -2.99
CA ALA A 68 16.49 -6.08 -3.84
C ALA A 68 17.07 -6.27 -5.26
N LEU A 69 17.73 -5.24 -5.79
CA LEU A 69 18.42 -5.32 -7.07
C LEU A 69 19.58 -6.33 -7.02
N ALA A 70 20.42 -6.28 -5.99
CA ALA A 70 21.51 -7.24 -5.82
C ALA A 70 21.00 -8.69 -5.73
N LEU A 71 19.89 -8.92 -5.02
CA LEU A 71 19.23 -10.23 -4.97
C LEU A 71 18.76 -10.68 -6.35
N LEU A 72 18.08 -9.80 -7.11
CA LEU A 72 17.57 -10.12 -8.44
C LEU A 72 18.68 -10.37 -9.46
N GLU A 73 19.79 -9.66 -9.33
CA GLU A 73 20.99 -9.86 -10.15
C GLU A 73 21.66 -11.20 -9.82
N ASP A 74 21.82 -11.53 -8.54
CA ASP A 74 22.47 -12.76 -8.08
C ASP A 74 21.62 -14.01 -8.39
N THR A 75 20.28 -13.93 -8.29
CA THR A 75 19.40 -15.04 -8.67
C THR A 75 19.36 -15.28 -10.18
N GLY A 76 19.55 -14.24 -10.99
CA GLY A 76 19.54 -14.34 -12.45
C GLY A 76 18.17 -14.64 -13.07
N PHE A 77 17.08 -14.57 -12.31
CA PHE A 77 15.71 -14.75 -12.80
C PHE A 77 14.71 -13.82 -12.08
N PRO A 78 13.56 -13.46 -12.71
CA PRO A 78 12.56 -12.60 -12.10
C PRO A 78 11.89 -13.24 -10.88
N VAL A 79 11.60 -12.44 -9.86
CA VAL A 79 10.99 -12.92 -8.61
C VAL A 79 9.55 -12.41 -8.50
N ALA A 80 8.59 -13.34 -8.45
CA ALA A 80 7.22 -13.01 -8.09
C ALA A 80 7.11 -12.84 -6.56
N ALA A 81 6.75 -11.64 -6.09
CA ALA A 81 6.68 -11.35 -4.66
C ALA A 81 5.47 -10.46 -4.32
N PRO A 82 4.59 -10.88 -3.40
CA PRO A 82 3.64 -10.00 -2.74
C PRO A 82 4.31 -9.26 -1.57
N SER A 83 3.54 -8.50 -0.78
CA SER A 83 4.00 -8.00 0.52
C SER A 83 4.27 -9.16 1.48
N ALA A 84 5.34 -9.06 2.28
CA ALA A 84 5.84 -10.16 3.13
C ALA A 84 5.13 -10.25 4.51
N ASN A 85 3.80 -10.18 4.50
CA ASN A 85 2.96 -10.27 5.70
C ASN A 85 2.01 -11.46 5.62
N LEU A 86 1.44 -11.85 6.76
CA LEU A 86 0.26 -12.71 6.74
C LEU A 86 -0.91 -11.95 6.09
N SER A 87 -1.65 -12.64 5.23
CA SER A 87 -2.79 -12.08 4.51
C SER A 87 -3.74 -11.34 5.46
N GLY A 88 -4.10 -10.11 5.10
CA GLY A 88 -4.97 -9.23 5.88
C GLY A 88 -4.23 -8.21 6.76
N ARG A 89 -3.08 -8.60 7.33
CA ARG A 89 -2.29 -7.73 8.23
C ARG A 89 -1.72 -6.49 7.49
N PRO A 90 -1.35 -5.42 8.21
CA PRO A 90 -0.61 -4.30 7.64
C PRO A 90 0.65 -4.75 6.89
N SER A 91 0.99 -4.10 5.78
CA SER A 91 2.20 -4.43 5.02
C SER A 91 3.45 -4.23 5.89
N PRO A 92 4.53 -5.04 5.71
CA PRO A 92 5.72 -4.90 6.51
C PRO A 92 6.65 -3.83 5.91
N THR A 93 6.99 -2.82 6.71
CA THR A 93 7.99 -1.79 6.36
C THR A 93 9.35 -1.98 7.06
N ARG A 94 9.50 -3.03 7.86
CA ARG A 94 10.69 -3.37 8.64
C ARG A 94 10.87 -4.89 8.71
N ALA A 95 12.11 -5.36 8.88
CA ALA A 95 12.39 -6.80 9.02
C ALA A 95 11.70 -7.41 10.25
N GLU A 96 11.57 -6.67 11.35
CA GLU A 96 10.84 -7.10 12.55
C GLU A 96 9.37 -7.42 12.26
N HIS A 97 8.72 -6.67 11.36
CA HIS A 97 7.35 -6.94 10.93
C HIS A 97 7.25 -8.27 10.17
N VAL A 98 8.22 -8.53 9.27
CA VAL A 98 8.30 -9.79 8.51
C VAL A 98 8.56 -10.96 9.45
N TYR A 99 9.47 -10.80 10.40
CA TYR A 99 9.81 -11.83 11.38
C TYR A 99 8.61 -12.18 12.27
N ALA A 100 7.86 -11.19 12.76
CA ALA A 100 6.65 -11.42 13.55
C ALA A 100 5.60 -12.26 12.79
N ASP A 101 5.44 -12.01 11.49
CA ASP A 101 4.42 -12.66 10.67
C ASP A 101 4.87 -14.06 10.16
N LEU A 102 6.13 -14.19 9.75
CA LEU A 102 6.63 -15.28 8.92
C LEU A 102 7.73 -16.15 9.56
N LYS A 103 8.17 -15.87 10.80
CA LYS A 103 9.13 -16.73 11.50
C LYS A 103 8.67 -18.19 11.50
N GLY A 104 9.54 -19.08 11.03
CA GLY A 104 9.26 -20.52 10.93
C GLY A 104 8.37 -20.94 9.75
N LYS A 105 7.93 -19.99 8.90
CA LYS A 105 7.12 -20.24 7.70
C LYS A 105 7.88 -20.04 6.39
N VAL A 106 8.96 -19.27 6.42
CA VAL A 106 9.83 -19.00 5.27
C VAL A 106 11.27 -19.42 5.58
N PRO A 107 12.06 -19.82 4.58
CA PRO A 107 13.41 -20.33 4.80
C PRO A 107 14.41 -19.23 5.19
N ALA A 108 14.15 -17.98 4.80
CA ALA A 108 15.05 -16.86 5.07
C ALA A 108 14.27 -15.53 5.12
N ILE A 109 14.84 -14.57 5.86
CA ILE A 109 14.45 -13.16 5.87
C ILE A 109 15.74 -12.36 5.66
N LEU A 110 15.74 -11.51 4.64
CA LEU A 110 16.85 -10.61 4.36
C LEU A 110 16.55 -9.24 4.98
N ASP A 111 17.31 -8.88 6.01
CA ASP A 111 17.16 -7.58 6.69
C ASP A 111 17.91 -6.50 5.91
N GLY A 112 17.16 -5.60 5.28
CA GLY A 112 17.66 -4.44 4.56
C GLY A 112 17.36 -3.11 5.27
N GLY A 113 16.94 -3.15 6.53
CA GLY A 113 16.45 -1.98 7.26
C GLY A 113 14.99 -1.60 6.92
N GLU A 114 14.66 -0.34 7.16
CA GLU A 114 13.32 0.21 6.91
C GLU A 114 13.10 0.52 5.43
N THR A 115 11.88 0.32 4.93
CA THR A 115 11.54 0.66 3.53
C THR A 115 11.44 2.17 3.34
N GLY A 116 11.98 2.72 2.24
CA GLY A 116 11.97 4.17 2.01
C GLY A 116 10.58 4.81 1.83
N TRP A 117 9.75 4.26 0.93
CA TRP A 117 8.50 4.90 0.48
C TRP A 117 7.29 4.71 1.43
N GLY A 118 7.34 3.74 2.35
CA GLY A 118 6.28 3.49 3.34
C GLY A 118 4.97 2.87 2.82
N VAL A 119 4.57 3.15 1.58
CA VAL A 119 3.41 2.56 0.89
C VAL A 119 3.84 1.73 -0.32
N GLU A 120 2.98 0.81 -0.78
CA GLU A 120 3.31 0.00 -1.94
C GLU A 120 3.37 0.80 -3.25
N SER A 121 3.91 0.15 -4.29
CA SER A 121 3.97 0.72 -5.63
C SER A 121 2.59 1.10 -6.18
N THR A 122 2.60 2.18 -6.97
CA THR A 122 1.51 2.57 -7.84
C THR A 122 1.34 1.51 -8.93
N VAL A 123 0.12 1.02 -9.15
CA VAL A 123 -0.17 -0.02 -10.16
C VAL A 123 -1.02 0.56 -11.27
N LEU A 124 -0.51 0.52 -12.50
CA LEU A 124 -1.15 1.07 -13.68
C LEU A 124 -1.48 -0.04 -14.69
N ASP A 125 -2.75 -0.13 -15.11
CA ASP A 125 -3.18 -0.99 -16.21
C ASP A 125 -2.82 -0.33 -17.54
N CYS A 126 -1.83 -0.90 -18.22
CA CYS A 126 -1.37 -0.45 -19.53
C CYS A 126 -2.03 -1.24 -20.68
N THR A 127 -3.09 -2.01 -20.40
CA THR A 127 -3.83 -2.77 -21.41
C THR A 127 -5.04 -2.05 -21.96
N THR A 128 -5.41 -0.91 -21.38
CA THR A 128 -6.52 -0.03 -21.80
C THR A 128 -6.00 1.28 -22.39
N SER A 129 -6.85 2.05 -23.05
CA SER A 129 -6.55 3.42 -23.48
C SER A 129 -7.76 4.31 -23.17
N PRO A 130 -7.66 5.29 -22.26
CA PRO A 130 -6.46 5.66 -21.48
C PRO A 130 -5.98 4.54 -20.54
N PHE A 131 -4.73 4.64 -20.07
CA PHE A 131 -4.23 3.76 -19.00
C PHE A 131 -5.06 3.97 -17.75
N ARG A 132 -5.23 2.92 -16.95
CA ARG A 132 -6.08 2.97 -15.75
C ARG A 132 -5.29 2.78 -14.47
N LEU A 133 -5.36 3.73 -13.55
CA LEU A 133 -4.77 3.56 -12.22
C LEU A 133 -5.58 2.53 -11.42
N LEU A 134 -4.96 1.37 -11.13
CA LEU A 134 -5.58 0.29 -10.36
C LEU A 134 -5.32 0.43 -8.86
N ARG A 135 -4.14 0.93 -8.49
CA ARG A 135 -3.76 1.14 -7.09
C ARG A 135 -2.91 2.40 -6.95
N PRO A 136 -3.35 3.42 -6.20
CA PRO A 136 -2.50 4.56 -5.85
C PRO A 136 -1.36 4.11 -4.93
N GLY A 137 -0.18 4.70 -5.09
CA GLY A 137 1.04 4.33 -4.37
C GLY A 137 2.08 5.45 -4.43
N GLY A 138 3.36 5.10 -4.36
CA GLY A 138 4.46 6.08 -4.29
C GLY A 138 4.62 7.01 -5.50
N ILE A 139 4.11 6.67 -6.68
CA ILE A 139 3.99 7.60 -7.82
C ILE A 139 2.56 8.18 -7.85
N THR A 140 2.43 9.50 -7.83
CA THR A 140 1.13 10.17 -7.73
C THR A 140 0.35 10.12 -9.05
N LEU A 141 -0.97 10.30 -8.98
CA LEU A 141 -1.80 10.36 -10.19
C LEU A 141 -1.43 11.56 -11.06
N GLU A 142 -1.05 12.68 -10.43
CA GLU A 142 -0.60 13.90 -11.05
C GLU A 142 0.72 13.67 -11.81
N ASP A 143 1.68 12.98 -11.20
CA ASP A 143 2.94 12.60 -11.85
C ASP A 143 2.70 11.77 -13.11
N LEU A 144 1.79 10.78 -13.03
CA LEU A 144 1.42 9.96 -14.18
C LEU A 144 0.74 10.78 -15.29
N ARG A 145 -0.23 11.62 -14.92
CA ARG A 145 -1.00 12.47 -15.86
C ARG A 145 -0.15 13.53 -16.54
N SER A 146 0.96 13.93 -15.92
CA SER A 146 1.93 14.85 -16.54
C SER A 146 2.63 14.26 -17.76
N LEU A 147 2.64 12.92 -17.91
CA LEU A 147 3.35 12.21 -18.98
C LEU A 147 2.42 11.51 -19.96
N VAL A 148 1.33 10.90 -19.47
CA VAL A 148 0.41 10.12 -20.30
C VAL A 148 -1.03 10.26 -19.82
N PRO A 149 -2.04 10.06 -20.69
CA PRO A 149 -3.44 10.03 -20.27
C PRO A 149 -3.70 8.86 -19.30
N VAL A 150 -4.13 9.19 -18.08
CA VAL A 150 -4.50 8.21 -17.05
C VAL A 150 -5.89 8.49 -16.52
N ASP A 151 -6.72 7.45 -16.57
CA ASP A 151 -8.03 7.40 -15.94
C ASP A 151 -7.93 6.87 -14.50
N TYR A 152 -8.69 7.52 -13.62
CA TYR A 152 -8.84 7.17 -12.23
C TYR A 152 -10.24 7.63 -11.78
N GLY A 153 -11.09 6.66 -11.45
CA GLY A 153 -12.50 6.83 -11.14
C GLY A 153 -13.09 5.52 -10.63
N ASP A 154 -14.34 5.59 -10.15
CA ASP A 154 -15.03 4.51 -9.41
C ASP A 154 -14.75 3.14 -10.04
N SER A 155 -14.18 2.28 -9.21
CA SER A 155 -13.70 0.98 -9.64
C SER A 155 -14.87 0.13 -10.14
N PRO A 156 -14.77 -0.61 -11.27
CA PRO A 156 -15.36 -1.92 -11.37
C PRO A 156 -14.51 -2.82 -10.46
N GLY A 157 -14.67 -2.66 -9.15
CA GLY A 157 -13.82 -3.29 -8.14
C GLY A 157 -14.54 -3.54 -6.82
N GLU A 158 -15.71 -2.93 -6.60
CA GLU A 158 -16.65 -3.45 -5.61
C GLU A 158 -17.42 -4.68 -6.15
N ASP A 159 -17.50 -4.86 -7.49
CA ASP A 159 -18.33 -5.91 -8.12
C ASP A 159 -17.66 -6.70 -9.29
N THR A 160 -16.33 -6.68 -9.44
CA THR A 160 -15.67 -7.62 -10.38
C THR A 160 -15.09 -8.83 -9.64
N GLU A 161 -15.59 -10.03 -9.95
CA GLU A 161 -15.25 -11.28 -9.24
C GLU A 161 -13.73 -11.62 -9.21
N ILE A 162 -12.92 -11.04 -10.11
CA ILE A 162 -11.50 -11.37 -10.30
C ILE A 162 -10.63 -10.10 -10.20
N PRO A 163 -9.76 -9.98 -9.17
CA PRO A 163 -8.91 -8.81 -8.99
C PRO A 163 -7.78 -8.78 -10.03
N ARG A 164 -7.60 -7.64 -10.70
CA ARG A 164 -6.52 -7.44 -11.69
C ARG A 164 -5.16 -7.08 -11.07
N SER A 165 -5.14 -6.72 -9.79
CA SER A 165 -3.91 -6.38 -9.06
C SER A 165 -4.02 -6.70 -7.57
N PRO A 166 -2.88 -6.87 -6.86
CA PRO A 166 -2.90 -7.11 -5.42
C PRO A 166 -3.52 -5.95 -4.63
N GLY A 167 -4.36 -6.30 -3.65
CA GLY A 167 -4.92 -5.35 -2.69
C GLY A 167 -6.32 -4.83 -3.03
N MET A 168 -7.07 -5.49 -3.93
CA MET A 168 -8.37 -5.01 -4.42
C MET A 168 -9.61 -5.70 -3.83
N LYS A 169 -9.53 -6.96 -3.37
CA LYS A 169 -10.72 -7.79 -3.07
C LYS A 169 -10.96 -8.09 -1.58
N TYR A 170 -9.92 -8.20 -0.77
CA TYR A 170 -10.02 -8.64 0.63
C TYR A 170 -9.83 -7.49 1.62
N GLN A 171 -10.17 -7.71 2.89
CA GLN A 171 -9.65 -6.86 3.96
C GLN A 171 -8.12 -6.84 3.85
N HIS A 172 -7.59 -5.65 3.61
CA HIS A 172 -6.17 -5.41 3.45
C HIS A 172 -5.78 -4.29 4.40
N TYR A 173 -4.61 -4.46 5.03
CA TYR A 173 -3.99 -3.47 5.90
C TYR A 173 -4.68 -3.28 7.26
N ALA A 174 -5.55 -4.19 7.66
CA ALA A 174 -6.28 -4.07 8.91
C ALA A 174 -5.43 -4.61 10.07
N PRO A 175 -5.14 -3.80 11.10
CA PRO A 175 -4.64 -4.32 12.38
C PRO A 175 -5.73 -5.13 13.10
N GLU A 176 -5.37 -5.78 14.20
CA GLU A 176 -6.35 -6.44 15.09
C GLU A 176 -7.24 -5.41 15.80
N ALA A 177 -6.70 -4.22 16.10
CA ALA A 177 -7.46 -3.08 16.59
C ALA A 177 -8.54 -2.65 15.59
N GLU A 178 -9.73 -2.29 16.10
CA GLU A 178 -10.80 -1.75 15.26
C GLU A 178 -10.46 -0.34 14.78
N VAL A 179 -10.29 -0.16 13.47
CA VAL A 179 -9.92 1.14 12.88
C VAL A 179 -11.16 1.96 12.52
N TYR A 180 -11.20 3.21 12.98
CA TYR A 180 -12.14 4.25 12.55
C TYR A 180 -11.40 5.40 11.88
N LEU A 181 -11.74 5.67 10.63
CA LEU A 181 -11.20 6.80 9.88
C LEU A 181 -12.14 8.00 10.05
N VAL A 182 -11.65 9.10 10.61
CA VAL A 182 -12.46 10.31 10.84
C VAL A 182 -11.94 11.44 9.97
N THR A 183 -12.77 11.93 9.06
CA THR A 183 -12.41 12.95 8.07
C THR A 183 -13.24 14.22 8.26
N GLY A 184 -12.69 15.37 7.86
CA GLY A 184 -13.34 16.67 8.00
C GLY A 184 -12.76 17.52 9.12
N SER A 185 -13.25 18.76 9.26
CA SER A 185 -12.66 19.76 10.16
C SER A 185 -12.98 19.52 11.64
N GLY A 186 -14.05 18.80 11.94
CA GLY A 186 -14.48 18.42 13.28
C GLY A 186 -13.90 17.11 13.79
N SER A 187 -12.92 16.52 13.10
CA SER A 187 -12.39 15.19 13.38
C SER A 187 -11.92 15.02 14.82
N GLY A 188 -11.17 15.98 15.37
CA GLY A 188 -10.67 15.91 16.74
C GLY A 188 -11.77 15.81 17.81
N ALA A 189 -12.77 16.69 17.76
CA ALA A 189 -13.90 16.65 18.68
C ALA A 189 -14.72 15.37 18.53
N ARG A 190 -14.93 14.91 17.29
CA ARG A 190 -15.68 13.69 17.01
C ARG A 190 -14.95 12.43 17.51
N ILE A 191 -13.63 12.37 17.39
CA ILE A 191 -12.83 11.27 17.92
C ILE A 191 -12.98 11.17 19.45
N LEU A 192 -12.89 12.30 20.16
CA LEU A 192 -13.08 12.31 21.61
C LEU A 192 -14.47 11.79 22.01
N GLU A 193 -15.52 12.24 21.34
CA GLU A 193 -16.89 11.75 21.58
C GLU A 193 -17.03 10.23 21.33
N LEU A 194 -16.49 9.74 20.21
CA LEU A 194 -16.56 8.32 19.84
C LEU A 194 -15.70 7.42 20.73
N SER A 195 -14.66 7.97 21.35
CA SER A 195 -13.76 7.23 22.24
C SER A 195 -14.36 6.95 23.62
N GLU A 196 -15.25 7.82 24.09
CA GLU A 196 -15.77 7.80 25.46
C GLU A 196 -16.38 6.44 25.88
N PRO A 197 -17.21 5.77 25.05
CA PRO A 197 -17.76 4.47 25.43
C PRO A 197 -16.69 3.37 25.62
N TYR A 198 -15.59 3.42 24.87
CA TYR A 198 -14.49 2.46 25.01
C TYR A 198 -13.69 2.73 26.29
N ILE A 199 -13.44 4.01 26.60
CA ILE A 199 -12.77 4.43 27.84
C ILE A 199 -13.57 3.98 29.06
N GLN A 200 -14.89 4.18 29.06
CA GLN A 200 -15.77 3.78 30.16
C GLN A 200 -15.78 2.26 30.40
N ARG A 201 -15.52 1.46 29.37
CA ARG A 201 -15.35 0.00 29.47
C ARG A 201 -13.93 -0.42 29.87
N GLY A 202 -13.01 0.51 30.03
CA GLY A 202 -11.60 0.23 30.32
C GLY A 202 -10.85 -0.40 29.15
N GLU A 203 -11.32 -0.20 27.92
CA GLU A 203 -10.69 -0.74 26.71
C GLU A 203 -9.54 0.15 26.23
N GLY A 204 -8.53 -0.44 25.60
CA GLY A 204 -7.42 0.31 25.03
C GLY A 204 -7.88 1.15 23.83
N VAL A 205 -7.76 2.48 23.94
CA VAL A 205 -8.10 3.42 22.86
C VAL A 205 -6.86 4.15 22.41
N GLY A 206 -6.61 4.16 21.11
CA GLY A 206 -5.58 5.01 20.52
C GLY A 206 -6.09 5.93 19.43
N VAL A 207 -5.24 6.90 19.10
CA VAL A 207 -5.46 7.87 18.04
C VAL A 207 -4.19 8.08 17.23
N MET A 208 -4.31 8.01 15.90
CA MET A 208 -3.30 8.52 14.97
C MET A 208 -3.66 9.97 14.60
N THR A 209 -2.78 10.89 14.97
CA THR A 209 -2.93 12.34 14.76
C THR A 209 -1.58 12.97 14.44
N TRP A 210 -1.58 14.20 13.93
CA TRP A 210 -0.37 15.00 13.71
C TRP A 210 0.34 15.34 15.02
N ASN A 211 1.66 15.46 14.98
CA ASN A 211 2.49 15.74 16.17
C ASN A 211 1.98 16.95 16.97
N GLU A 212 1.59 18.01 16.26
CA GLU A 212 1.12 19.27 16.80
C GLU A 212 -0.25 19.16 17.49
N ARG A 213 -1.01 18.09 17.21
CA ARG A 213 -2.36 17.84 17.73
C ARG A 213 -2.43 16.78 18.83
N THR A 214 -1.30 16.15 19.16
CA THR A 214 -1.19 15.13 20.22
C THR A 214 -1.84 15.58 21.54
N HIS A 215 -1.67 16.85 21.92
CA HIS A 215 -2.21 17.46 23.14
C HIS A 215 -3.75 17.51 23.21
N LEU A 216 -4.46 17.34 22.08
CA LEU A 216 -5.92 17.32 22.03
C LEU A 216 -6.52 16.01 22.60
N TYR A 217 -5.69 14.98 22.81
CA TYR A 217 -6.14 13.65 23.20
C TYR A 217 -5.48 13.15 24.50
N PRO A 218 -5.62 13.88 25.63
CA PRO A 218 -4.90 13.57 26.87
C PRO A 218 -5.27 12.22 27.50
N THR A 219 -6.42 11.66 27.13
CA THR A 219 -6.94 10.38 27.65
C THR A 219 -6.69 9.19 26.72
N LEU A 220 -6.15 9.41 25.52
CA LEU A 220 -5.95 8.38 24.51
C LEU A 220 -4.48 8.03 24.36
N THR A 221 -4.20 6.81 23.89
CA THR A 221 -2.85 6.43 23.47
C THR A 221 -2.55 7.08 22.12
N VAL A 222 -1.65 8.06 22.10
CA VAL A 222 -1.34 8.79 20.86
C VAL A 222 -0.25 8.08 20.06
N LEU A 223 -0.54 7.84 18.78
CA LEU A 223 0.37 7.29 17.77
C LEU A 223 0.68 8.40 16.74
N PRO A 224 1.79 9.14 16.89
CA PRO A 224 2.04 10.34 16.08
C PRO A 224 2.30 9.99 14.61
N MET A 225 1.54 10.60 13.71
CA MET A 225 1.66 10.38 12.25
C MET A 225 2.95 10.99 11.67
N GLY A 226 3.46 12.03 12.30
CA GLY A 226 4.52 12.90 11.79
C GLY A 226 4.14 14.38 11.92
N PRO A 227 5.00 15.29 11.44
CA PRO A 227 4.70 16.72 11.39
C PRO A 227 3.43 17.01 10.58
N ALA A 228 2.66 18.01 11.00
CA ALA A 228 1.39 18.35 10.35
C ALA A 228 1.55 18.61 8.85
N GLY A 229 0.83 17.83 8.03
CA GLY A 229 0.83 17.96 6.57
C GLY A 229 1.99 17.26 5.87
N ASP A 230 2.94 16.66 6.60
CA ASP A 230 4.01 15.86 6.03
C ASP A 230 3.49 14.47 5.65
N LEU A 231 2.97 14.37 4.42
CA LEU A 231 2.42 13.13 3.89
C LEU A 231 3.48 12.06 3.64
N GLU A 232 4.75 12.45 3.41
CA GLU A 232 5.84 11.49 3.22
C GLU A 232 6.18 10.81 4.54
N ALA A 233 6.30 11.58 5.63
CA ALA A 233 6.46 11.03 6.97
C ALA A 233 5.29 10.13 7.37
N LEU A 234 4.05 10.55 7.10
CA LEU A 234 2.87 9.71 7.36
C LEU A 234 2.90 8.42 6.53
N ALA A 235 3.20 8.48 5.23
CA ALA A 235 3.30 7.29 4.41
C ALA A 235 4.35 6.31 4.95
N HIS A 236 5.52 6.82 5.38
CA HIS A 236 6.59 6.04 6.00
C HIS A 236 6.13 5.34 7.29
N ASN A 237 5.42 6.08 8.15
CA ASN A 237 5.00 5.60 9.46
C ASN A 237 3.71 4.75 9.40
N LEU A 238 2.91 4.86 8.35
CA LEU A 238 1.53 4.36 8.29
C LEU A 238 1.39 2.92 8.79
N TYR A 239 2.10 1.97 8.15
CA TYR A 239 1.97 0.56 8.53
C TYR A 239 2.65 0.23 9.86
N HIS A 240 3.69 0.97 10.23
CA HIS A 240 4.33 0.81 11.52
C HIS A 240 3.35 1.17 12.64
N LEU A 241 2.68 2.31 12.55
CA LEU A 241 1.69 2.76 13.54
C LEU A 241 0.48 1.83 13.62
N LEU A 242 0.00 1.32 12.47
CA LEU A 242 -1.05 0.31 12.47
C LEU A 242 -0.61 -0.98 13.20
N ARG A 243 0.63 -1.43 13.02
CA ARG A 243 1.17 -2.59 13.75
C ARG A 243 1.43 -2.27 15.23
N GLU A 244 1.85 -1.06 15.53
CA GLU A 244 2.10 -0.59 16.89
C GLU A 244 0.81 -0.59 17.72
N ALA A 245 -0.34 -0.27 17.12
CA ALA A 245 -1.64 -0.40 17.77
C ALA A 245 -1.91 -1.82 18.30
N ASP A 246 -1.53 -2.85 17.54
CA ASP A 246 -1.67 -4.25 17.98
C ASP A 246 -0.67 -4.61 19.09
N VAL A 247 0.57 -4.11 19.00
CA VAL A 247 1.60 -4.30 20.03
C VAL A 247 1.16 -3.69 21.35
N LEU A 248 0.53 -2.50 21.29
CA LEU A 248 -0.05 -1.79 22.44
C LEU A 248 -1.40 -2.38 22.87
N LYS A 249 -1.89 -3.42 22.19
CA LYS A 249 -3.15 -4.13 22.48
C LYS A 249 -4.35 -3.19 22.52
N LEU A 250 -4.37 -2.22 21.61
CA LEU A 250 -5.51 -1.32 21.48
C LEU A 250 -6.72 -2.11 20.98
N LYS A 251 -7.88 -1.85 21.59
CA LYS A 251 -9.17 -2.37 21.13
C LYS A 251 -9.67 -1.58 19.92
N VAL A 252 -9.46 -0.27 19.94
CA VAL A 252 -9.91 0.65 18.88
C VAL A 252 -8.83 1.68 18.57
N LEU A 253 -8.68 2.01 17.29
CA LEU A 253 -7.76 3.02 16.78
C LEU A 253 -8.53 4.03 15.92
N PHE A 254 -8.59 5.27 16.38
CA PHE A 254 -9.11 6.38 15.58
C PHE A 254 -7.98 6.99 14.75
N ILE A 255 -8.25 7.38 13.51
CA ILE A 255 -7.25 7.97 12.62
C ILE A 255 -7.83 9.25 12.01
N GLU A 256 -7.14 10.38 12.19
CA GLU A 256 -7.46 11.59 11.44
C GLU A 256 -7.13 11.40 9.96
N GLY A 257 -8.11 11.63 9.08
CA GLY A 257 -7.89 11.60 7.64
C GLY A 257 -7.09 12.79 7.11
N VAL A 258 -6.60 12.65 5.88
CA VAL A 258 -5.83 13.66 5.15
C VAL A 258 -6.52 14.04 3.85
N SER A 259 -6.07 15.12 3.19
CA SER A 259 -6.55 15.44 1.85
C SER A 259 -6.12 14.37 0.85
N GLU A 260 -6.88 14.20 -0.23
CA GLU A 260 -6.66 13.13 -1.23
C GLU A 260 -5.84 13.59 -2.43
N ASP A 261 -5.13 14.70 -2.30
CA ASP A 261 -4.23 15.19 -3.33
C ASP A 261 -2.88 14.45 -3.26
N HIS A 262 -2.26 14.18 -4.40
CA HIS A 262 -0.93 13.57 -4.48
C HIS A 262 -0.81 12.25 -3.68
N LEU A 263 0.14 12.18 -2.74
CA LEU A 263 0.38 11.00 -1.90
C LEU A 263 -0.78 10.71 -0.93
N GLY A 264 -1.58 11.74 -0.62
CA GLY A 264 -2.77 11.63 0.21
C GLY A 264 -3.78 10.63 -0.35
N LEU A 265 -3.87 10.53 -1.68
CA LEU A 265 -4.69 9.51 -2.35
C LEU A 265 -4.27 8.08 -1.98
N ALA A 266 -2.96 7.81 -1.96
CA ALA A 266 -2.43 6.50 -1.62
C ALA A 266 -2.65 6.17 -0.14
N ILE A 267 -2.38 7.13 0.76
CA ILE A 267 -2.58 7.02 2.20
C ILE A 267 -4.05 6.74 2.51
N MET A 268 -4.97 7.57 2.00
CA MET A 268 -6.41 7.41 2.22
C MET A 268 -6.95 6.10 1.64
N ASN A 269 -6.41 5.62 0.51
CA ASN A 269 -6.74 4.29 -0.01
C ASN A 269 -6.40 3.17 0.99
N ARG A 270 -5.26 3.26 1.69
CA ARG A 270 -4.85 2.28 2.71
C ARG A 270 -5.69 2.41 3.98
N LEU A 271 -5.90 3.63 4.45
CA LEU A 271 -6.67 3.91 5.65
C LEU A 271 -8.13 3.45 5.52
N ARG A 272 -8.79 3.68 4.38
CA ARG A 272 -10.15 3.20 4.14
C ARG A 272 -10.25 1.67 4.14
N LYS A 273 -9.26 0.99 3.56
CA LYS A 273 -9.19 -0.47 3.56
C LYS A 273 -8.96 -1.02 4.97
N ALA A 274 -8.09 -0.38 5.76
CA ALA A 274 -7.88 -0.73 7.16
C ALA A 274 -9.14 -0.49 8.01
N ALA A 275 -9.86 0.62 7.76
CA ALA A 275 -11.10 0.96 8.45
C ALA A 275 -12.27 0.02 8.10
N ASN A 276 -12.22 -0.67 6.96
CA ASN A 276 -13.24 -1.61 6.50
C ASN A 276 -14.66 -1.02 6.60
N HIS A 277 -14.92 0.05 5.84
CA HIS A 277 -16.18 0.81 5.79
C HIS A 277 -16.53 1.61 7.06
N ARG A 278 -15.62 1.76 8.03
CA ARG A 278 -15.79 2.63 9.21
C ARG A 278 -15.19 4.03 9.00
N GLU A 279 -15.63 4.71 7.94
CA GLU A 279 -15.29 6.12 7.70
C GLU A 279 -16.41 7.03 8.24
N ILE A 280 -16.03 8.04 9.02
CA ILE A 280 -16.94 9.01 9.64
C ILE A 280 -16.55 10.40 9.15
N LYS A 281 -17.49 11.11 8.54
CA LYS A 281 -17.30 12.48 8.04
C LYS A 281 -17.86 13.49 9.03
N THR A 282 -17.11 14.56 9.29
CA THR A 282 -17.47 15.64 10.23
C THR A 282 -17.53 16.99 9.55
#